data_AF-A0A7W0FLR9-F1
#
_entry.id   AF-A0A7W0FLR9-F1
#
_cell.length_a   1.000
_cell.length_b   1.000
_cell.length_c   1.000
_cell.angle_alpha   90.00
_cell.angle_beta   90.00
_cell.angle_gamma   90.00
#
_symmetry.space_group_name_H-M   'P 1'
#
loop_
_entity.id
_entity.type
_entity.pdbx_description
1 polymer ?
#
loop_
_entity_poly.entity_id
_entity_poly.type
_entity_poly.pdbx_seq_one_letter_code
_entity_poly.pdbx_strand_id
1 'polypeptide(L)'
;MPIRMNAMDANKILGKKLTRHFSMIQAIYIMGYCSIFSYAAVFLLARGFTNSQVGLTLTLSSVLGLLVQPLVASFADKTKKLSLRLIVAVMLLIMILFAVLLFIIPRPVLGVGILYVILLTFFATQVPLVTTMSMDHINNGVPINFSLARGIGSFAYAILSIGLGYLVDDFGAGVIMLVNIALGLLGLVLVLSFQK
;
A
#
# COMPACT_ATOMS: atom_id res chain seq x y z
N MET A 1 41.56 8.98 -19.13
CA MET A 1 41.44 7.53 -18.85
C MET A 1 40.12 7.31 -18.12
N PRO A 2 39.07 6.73 -18.73
CA PRO A 2 37.82 6.52 -18.02
C PRO A 2 38.02 5.34 -17.06
N ILE A 3 37.78 5.57 -15.77
CA ILE A 3 37.80 4.56 -14.71
C ILE A 3 36.72 3.53 -15.07
N ARG A 4 37.12 2.33 -15.48
CA ARG A 4 36.19 1.21 -15.69
C ARG A 4 35.63 0.83 -14.32
N MET A 5 34.37 1.21 -14.08
CA MET A 5 33.65 0.84 -12.86
C MET A 5 33.54 -0.68 -12.80
N ASN A 6 34.03 -1.30 -11.72
CA ASN A 6 33.95 -2.74 -11.52
C ASN A 6 32.49 -3.15 -11.24
N ALA A 7 32.09 -4.36 -11.62
CA ALA A 7 30.72 -4.87 -11.47
C ALA A 7 30.21 -4.82 -10.02
N MET A 8 31.11 -4.99 -9.03
CA MET A 8 30.79 -4.83 -7.61
C MET A 8 30.41 -3.38 -7.22
N ASP A 9 31.11 -2.38 -7.74
CA ASP A 9 30.82 -0.97 -7.45
C ASP A 9 29.51 -0.52 -8.12
N ALA A 10 29.25 -1.02 -9.33
CA ALA A 10 27.98 -0.82 -10.03
C ALA A 10 26.80 -1.39 -9.22
N ASN A 11 26.92 -2.61 -8.69
CA ASN A 11 25.87 -3.23 -7.85
C ASN A 11 25.64 -2.49 -6.53
N LYS A 12 26.69 -1.90 -5.94
CA LYS A 12 26.55 -1.12 -4.70
C LYS A 12 25.82 0.22 -4.94
N ILE A 13 26.10 0.89 -6.05
CA ILE A 13 25.39 2.12 -6.46
C ILE A 13 23.92 1.80 -6.78
N LEU A 14 23.69 0.72 -7.52
CA LEU A 14 22.35 0.22 -7.84
C LEU A 14 21.57 -0.13 -6.57
N GLY A 15 22.18 -0.86 -5.64
CA GLY A 15 21.57 -1.23 -4.35
C GLY A 15 21.16 -0.02 -3.52
N LYS A 16 21.99 1.03 -3.45
CA LYS A 16 21.62 2.30 -2.79
C LYS A 16 20.44 3.00 -3.49
N LYS A 17 20.40 3.01 -4.82
CA LYS A 17 19.30 3.62 -5.60
C LYS A 17 17.97 2.87 -5.38
N LEU A 18 18.02 1.54 -5.44
CA LEU A 18 16.87 0.65 -5.22
C LEU A 18 16.39 0.70 -3.77
N THR A 19 17.30 0.73 -2.80
CA THR A 19 16.96 0.91 -1.38
C THR A 19 16.17 2.20 -1.18
N ARG A 20 16.61 3.33 -1.77
CA ARG A 20 15.87 4.60 -1.67
C ARG A 20 14.48 4.51 -2.31
N HIS A 21 14.38 3.97 -3.52
CA HIS A 21 13.08 3.79 -4.18
C HIS A 21 12.14 2.89 -3.40
N PHE A 22 12.63 1.73 -2.96
CA PHE A 22 11.87 0.79 -2.16
C PHE A 22 11.45 1.39 -0.81
N SER A 23 12.31 2.18 -0.16
CA SER A 23 11.97 2.91 1.07
C SER A 23 10.81 3.89 0.86
N MET A 24 10.78 4.60 -0.28
CA MET A 24 9.67 5.50 -0.60
C MET A 24 8.37 4.74 -0.86
N ILE A 25 8.43 3.63 -1.62
CA ILE A 25 7.26 2.75 -1.85
C ILE A 25 6.75 2.21 -0.51
N GLN A 26 7.66 1.72 0.35
CA GLN A 26 7.33 1.20 1.68
C GLN A 26 6.72 2.28 2.58
N ALA A 27 7.22 3.51 2.52
CA ALA A 27 6.66 4.65 3.25
C ALA A 27 5.22 4.94 2.83
N ILE A 28 4.96 5.06 1.53
CA ILE A 28 3.60 5.29 1.02
C ILE A 28 2.67 4.14 1.37
N TYR A 29 3.15 2.90 1.22
CA TYR A 29 2.37 1.72 1.52
C TYR A 29 1.93 1.68 2.98
N ILE A 30 2.87 1.88 3.90
CA ILE A 30 2.59 1.88 5.33
C ILE A 30 1.75 3.10 5.75
N MET A 31 1.93 4.25 5.11
CA MET A 31 1.02 5.39 5.27
C MET A 31 -0.41 5.04 4.81
N GLY A 32 -0.56 4.32 3.71
CA GLY A 32 -1.85 3.79 3.25
C GLY A 32 -2.47 2.88 4.32
N TYR A 33 -1.69 1.97 4.91
CA TYR A 33 -2.14 1.11 6.01
C TYR A 33 -2.70 1.93 7.19
N CYS A 34 -2.02 3.00 7.58
CA CYS A 34 -2.49 3.92 8.60
C CYS A 34 -3.90 4.44 8.27
N SER A 35 -4.07 4.98 7.07
CA SER A 35 -5.32 5.62 6.67
C SER A 35 -6.51 4.63 6.61
N ILE A 36 -6.31 3.41 6.10
CA ILE A 36 -7.45 2.51 5.87
C ILE A 36 -7.63 1.44 6.94
N PHE A 37 -6.59 1.04 7.66
CA PHE A 37 -6.70 -0.02 8.66
C PHE A 37 -6.80 0.59 10.05
N SER A 38 -5.84 1.43 10.42
CA SER A 38 -5.79 2.03 11.75
C SER A 38 -6.91 3.06 11.99
N TYR A 39 -7.29 3.80 10.95
CA TYR A 39 -8.41 4.75 10.99
C TYR A 39 -9.75 4.15 10.51
N ALA A 40 -9.83 2.83 10.32
CA ALA A 40 -11.04 2.17 9.83
C ALA A 40 -12.26 2.42 10.72
N ALA A 41 -12.08 2.28 12.04
CA ALA A 41 -13.15 2.51 12.99
C ALA A 41 -13.66 3.95 12.91
N VAL A 42 -12.76 4.93 12.82
CA VAL A 42 -13.10 6.35 12.72
C VAL A 42 -13.95 6.62 11.48
N PHE A 43 -13.55 6.09 10.33
CA PHE A 43 -14.30 6.24 9.09
C PHE A 43 -15.68 5.56 9.15
N LEU A 44 -15.73 4.28 9.54
CA LEU A 44 -16.96 3.50 9.50
C LEU A 44 -17.98 3.97 10.55
N LEU A 45 -17.54 4.35 11.76
CA LEU A 45 -18.41 4.92 12.79
C LEU A 45 -19.03 6.24 12.31
N ALA A 46 -18.26 7.12 11.65
CA ALA A 46 -18.79 8.34 11.05
C ALA A 46 -19.85 8.06 9.96
N ARG A 47 -19.75 6.91 9.29
CA ARG A 47 -20.74 6.42 8.32
C ARG A 47 -21.97 5.74 8.95
N GLY A 48 -22.06 5.68 10.28
CA GLY A 48 -23.21 5.16 11.02
C GLY A 48 -23.12 3.68 11.36
N PHE A 49 -21.94 3.07 11.27
CA PHE A 49 -21.72 1.70 11.71
C PHE A 49 -21.71 1.63 13.24
N THR A 50 -22.09 0.50 13.79
CA THR A 50 -21.84 0.17 15.20
C THR A 50 -20.44 -0.42 15.37
N ASN A 51 -19.87 -0.38 16.58
CA ASN A 51 -18.58 -1.02 16.87
C ASN A 51 -18.55 -2.50 16.46
N SER A 52 -19.65 -3.23 16.64
CA SER A 52 -19.78 -4.63 16.21
C SER A 52 -19.70 -4.77 14.68
N GLN A 53 -20.35 -3.87 13.93
CA GLN A 53 -20.28 -3.88 12.47
C GLN A 53 -18.89 -3.52 11.95
N VAL A 54 -18.18 -2.60 12.62
CA VAL A 54 -16.77 -2.30 12.32
C VAL A 54 -15.92 -3.56 12.52
N GLY A 55 -16.03 -4.22 13.67
CA GLY A 55 -15.31 -5.45 13.96
C GLY A 55 -15.60 -6.57 12.96
N LEU A 56 -16.86 -6.73 12.56
CA LEU A 56 -17.27 -7.68 11.54
C LEU A 56 -16.65 -7.36 10.18
N THR A 57 -16.64 -6.08 9.78
CA THR A 57 -16.03 -5.61 8.52
C THR A 57 -14.54 -5.95 8.48
N LEU A 58 -13.80 -5.63 9.55
CA LEU A 58 -12.37 -5.93 9.63
C LEU A 58 -12.09 -7.43 9.62
N THR A 59 -12.87 -8.20 10.36
CA THR A 59 -12.75 -9.67 10.40
C THR A 59 -13.01 -10.28 9.03
N LEU A 60 -14.09 -9.88 8.37
CA LEU A 60 -14.44 -10.40 7.04
C LEU A 60 -13.37 -10.05 6.01
N SER A 61 -12.85 -8.82 6.04
CA SER A 61 -11.75 -8.41 5.17
C SER A 61 -10.48 -9.21 5.38
N SER A 62 -10.20 -9.62 6.62
CA SER A 62 -9.04 -10.44 6.97
C SER A 62 -9.22 -11.88 6.49
N VAL A 63 -10.40 -12.48 6.69
CA VAL A 63 -10.73 -13.82 6.20
C VAL A 63 -10.67 -13.88 4.67
N LEU A 64 -11.27 -12.90 3.99
CA LEU A 64 -11.15 -12.80 2.53
C LEU A 64 -9.70 -12.55 2.10
N GLY A 65 -8.97 -11.72 2.85
CA GLY A 65 -7.55 -11.51 2.68
C GLY A 65 -6.76 -12.81 2.68
N LEU A 66 -6.99 -13.71 3.63
CA LEU A 66 -6.31 -15.01 3.71
C LEU A 66 -6.52 -15.87 2.45
N LEU A 67 -7.69 -15.77 1.81
CA LEU A 67 -8.00 -16.52 0.59
C LEU A 67 -7.46 -15.82 -0.67
N VAL A 68 -7.58 -14.50 -0.75
CA VAL A 68 -7.21 -13.72 -1.93
C VAL A 68 -5.70 -13.48 -2.02
N GLN A 69 -5.00 -13.35 -0.90
CA GLN A 69 -3.54 -13.13 -0.85
C GLN A 69 -2.76 -14.20 -1.63
N PRO A 70 -2.92 -15.52 -1.39
CA PRO A 70 -2.20 -16.55 -2.13
C PRO A 70 -2.59 -16.61 -3.61
N LEU A 71 -3.85 -16.35 -3.93
CA LEU A 71 -4.34 -16.37 -5.32
C LEU A 71 -3.68 -15.25 -6.15
N VAL A 72 -3.64 -14.03 -5.60
CA VAL A 72 -3.01 -12.88 -6.23
C VAL A 72 -1.49 -13.08 -6.33
N ALA A 73 -0.85 -13.61 -5.28
CA ALA A 73 0.57 -13.92 -5.30
C ALA A 73 0.90 -14.98 -6.37
N SER A 74 0.16 -16.09 -6.42
CA SER A 74 0.34 -17.14 -7.44
C SER A 74 0.11 -16.61 -8.86
N PHE A 75 -0.87 -15.73 -9.05
CA PHE A 75 -1.11 -15.06 -10.32
C PHE A 75 0.08 -14.16 -10.71
N ALA A 76 0.62 -13.40 -9.77
CA ALA A 76 1.79 -12.56 -10.00
C ALA A 76 3.03 -13.39 -10.38
N ASP A 77 3.27 -14.51 -9.70
CA ASP A 77 4.42 -15.38 -9.96
C ASP A 77 4.34 -16.11 -11.31
N LYS A 78 3.13 -16.53 -11.73
CA LYS A 78 2.92 -17.26 -13.00
C LYS A 78 3.04 -16.35 -14.23
N THR A 79 2.78 -15.06 -14.06
CA THR A 79 2.66 -14.15 -15.20
C THR A 79 4.03 -13.59 -15.59
N LYS A 80 4.89 -14.41 -16.23
CA LYS A 80 6.17 -13.96 -16.78
C LYS A 80 6.06 -12.82 -17.81
N LYS A 81 4.86 -12.61 -18.38
CA LYS A 81 4.57 -11.56 -19.38
C LYS A 81 4.24 -10.19 -18.78
N LEU A 82 3.76 -10.12 -17.54
CA LEU A 82 3.42 -8.86 -16.89
C LEU A 82 4.51 -8.53 -15.87
N SER A 83 5.11 -7.35 -15.95
CA SER A 83 6.01 -6.89 -14.89
C SER A 83 5.22 -6.81 -13.58
N LEU A 84 5.77 -7.34 -12.48
CA LEU A 84 5.21 -7.23 -11.11
C LEU A 84 4.75 -5.79 -10.79
N ARG A 85 5.50 -4.81 -11.29
CA ARG A 85 5.17 -3.38 -11.31
C ARG A 85 3.78 -3.04 -11.83
N LEU A 86 3.37 -3.63 -12.95
CA LEU A 86 2.07 -3.38 -13.57
C LEU A 86 0.94 -4.00 -12.75
N ILE A 87 1.18 -5.18 -12.14
CA ILE A 87 0.21 -5.83 -11.26
C ILE A 87 -0.05 -4.95 -10.04
N VAL A 88 1.02 -4.46 -9.39
CA VAL A 88 0.92 -3.53 -8.27
C VAL A 88 0.23 -2.21 -8.68
N ALA A 89 0.57 -1.66 -9.85
CA ALA A 89 -0.08 -0.45 -10.37
C ALA A 89 -1.59 -0.62 -10.61
N VAL A 90 -2.01 -1.73 -11.22
CA VAL A 90 -3.44 -2.03 -11.44
C VAL A 90 -4.17 -2.18 -10.11
N MET A 91 -3.57 -2.84 -9.13
CA MET A 91 -4.17 -2.97 -7.81
C MET A 91 -4.28 -1.62 -7.08
N LEU A 92 -3.28 -0.75 -7.18
CA LEU A 92 -3.36 0.62 -6.66
C LEU A 92 -4.50 1.41 -7.33
N LEU A 93 -4.68 1.28 -8.65
CA LEU A 93 -5.80 1.90 -9.37
C LEU A 93 -7.16 1.40 -8.86
N ILE A 94 -7.29 0.10 -8.65
CA ILE A 94 -8.50 -0.51 -8.08
C ILE A 94 -8.76 0.05 -6.67
N MET A 95 -7.74 0.16 -5.83
CA MET A 95 -7.87 0.72 -4.48
C MET A 95 -8.26 2.20 -4.50
N ILE A 96 -7.67 3.00 -5.41
CA ILE A 96 -8.04 4.40 -5.61
C ILE A 96 -9.51 4.49 -6.02
N LEU A 97 -9.96 3.66 -6.97
CA LEU A 97 -11.36 3.62 -7.40
C LEU A 97 -12.29 3.35 -6.22
N PHE A 98 -11.99 2.34 -5.39
CA PHE A 98 -12.80 2.04 -4.21
C PHE A 98 -12.76 3.17 -3.17
N ALA A 99 -11.62 3.83 -2.97
CA ALA A 99 -11.50 4.98 -2.08
C ALA A 99 -12.33 6.18 -2.58
N VAL A 100 -12.35 6.44 -3.89
CA VAL A 100 -13.20 7.48 -4.52
C VAL A 100 -14.67 7.15 -4.35
N LEU A 101 -15.08 5.90 -4.59
CA LEU A 101 -16.46 5.46 -4.37
C LEU A 101 -16.86 5.65 -2.90
N LEU A 102 -16.01 5.25 -1.95
CA LEU A 102 -16.22 5.43 -0.51
C LEU A 102 -16.22 6.90 -0.08
N PHE A 103 -15.55 7.78 -0.81
CA PHE A 103 -15.60 9.22 -0.57
C PHE A 103 -16.96 9.81 -0.99
N ILE A 104 -17.41 9.51 -2.21
CA ILE A 104 -18.62 10.08 -2.82
C ILE A 104 -19.90 9.55 -2.16
N ILE A 105 -19.96 8.25 -1.86
CA ILE A 105 -21.18 7.60 -1.36
C ILE A 105 -21.46 8.04 0.09
N PRO A 106 -22.55 8.78 0.37
CA PRO A 106 -22.78 9.32 1.70
C PRO A 106 -23.20 8.25 2.71
N ARG A 107 -24.26 7.45 2.41
CA ARG A 107 -24.86 6.46 3.32
C ARG A 107 -25.77 5.43 2.60
N PRO A 108 -25.23 4.27 2.24
CA PRO A 108 -25.90 3.00 2.49
C PRO A 108 -24.97 2.08 3.30
N VAL A 109 -25.33 1.81 4.56
CA VAL A 109 -24.49 1.09 5.55
C VAL A 109 -23.95 -0.24 5.00
N LEU A 110 -24.79 -1.05 4.35
CA LEU A 110 -24.33 -2.32 3.75
C LEU A 110 -23.35 -2.13 2.58
N GLY A 111 -23.63 -1.19 1.68
CA GLY A 111 -22.78 -0.94 0.50
C GLY A 111 -21.40 -0.41 0.87
N VAL A 112 -21.33 0.51 1.84
CA VAL A 112 -20.06 1.03 2.38
C VAL A 112 -19.24 -0.10 3.00
N GLY A 113 -19.88 -1.01 3.74
CA GLY A 113 -19.18 -2.12 4.40
C GLY A 113 -18.56 -3.08 3.40
N ILE A 114 -19.31 -3.46 2.36
CA ILE A 114 -18.80 -4.33 1.29
C ILE A 114 -17.63 -3.67 0.55
N LEU A 115 -17.76 -2.40 0.16
CA LEU A 115 -16.68 -1.65 -0.50
C LEU A 115 -15.44 -1.56 0.39
N TYR A 116 -15.61 -1.34 1.69
CA TYR A 116 -14.52 -1.27 2.66
C TYR A 116 -13.82 -2.61 2.84
N VAL A 117 -14.57 -3.71 2.92
CA VAL A 117 -14.04 -5.07 2.97
C VAL A 117 -13.18 -5.34 1.74
N ILE A 118 -13.68 -5.02 0.55
CA ILE A 118 -12.94 -5.21 -0.70
C ILE A 118 -11.65 -4.37 -0.68
N LEU A 119 -11.74 -3.08 -0.32
CA LEU A 119 -10.58 -2.20 -0.21
C LEU A 119 -9.49 -2.78 0.72
N LEU A 120 -9.87 -3.25 1.91
CA LEU A 120 -8.94 -3.85 2.87
C LEU A 120 -8.34 -5.17 2.37
N THR A 121 -9.14 -6.02 1.73
CA THR A 121 -8.66 -7.27 1.14
C THR A 121 -7.62 -7.01 0.03
N PHE A 122 -7.87 -6.02 -0.84
CA PHE A 122 -6.90 -5.60 -1.86
C PHE A 122 -5.66 -4.93 -1.25
N PHE A 123 -5.81 -4.19 -0.16
CA PHE A 123 -4.65 -3.64 0.54
C PHE A 123 -3.77 -4.74 1.17
N ALA A 124 -4.38 -5.77 1.76
CA ALA A 124 -3.65 -6.86 2.38
C ALA A 124 -2.84 -7.68 1.35
N THR A 125 -3.36 -7.81 0.12
CA THR A 125 -2.66 -8.48 -0.98
C THR A 125 -1.50 -7.69 -1.56
N GLN A 126 -1.39 -6.38 -1.28
CA GLN A 126 -0.24 -5.56 -1.68
C GLN A 126 1.02 -5.84 -0.85
N VAL A 127 0.91 -6.23 0.44
CA VAL A 127 2.06 -6.52 1.32
C VAL A 127 3.06 -7.49 0.66
N PRO A 128 2.63 -8.70 0.20
CA PRO A 128 3.56 -9.65 -0.39
C PRO A 128 4.15 -9.14 -1.70
N LEU A 129 3.36 -8.48 -2.55
CA LEU A 129 3.82 -8.01 -3.87
C LEU A 129 4.90 -6.93 -3.75
N VAL A 130 4.71 -5.96 -2.84
CA VAL A 130 5.71 -4.92 -2.56
C VAL A 130 6.99 -5.55 -1.99
N THR A 131 6.86 -6.57 -1.13
CA THR A 131 8.02 -7.29 -0.57
C THR A 131 8.79 -8.01 -1.69
N THR A 132 8.12 -8.71 -2.60
CA THR A 132 8.73 -9.43 -3.73
C THR A 132 9.55 -8.51 -4.62
N MET A 133 9.11 -7.25 -4.87
CA MET A 133 9.88 -6.28 -5.66
C MET A 133 11.31 -6.06 -5.14
N SER A 134 11.49 -6.07 -3.82
CA SER A 134 12.82 -5.95 -3.21
C SER A 134 13.58 -7.27 -3.20
N MET A 135 12.90 -8.37 -2.92
CA MET A 135 13.50 -9.69 -2.79
C MET A 135 14.05 -10.21 -4.11
N ASP A 136 13.40 -9.91 -5.24
CA ASP A 136 13.89 -10.27 -6.57
C ASP A 136 15.29 -9.70 -6.84
N HIS A 137 15.56 -8.46 -6.39
CA HIS A 137 16.86 -7.82 -6.58
C HIS A 137 17.90 -8.35 -5.58
N ILE A 138 17.50 -8.61 -4.34
CA ILE A 138 18.36 -9.21 -3.32
C ILE A 138 18.83 -10.60 -3.77
N ASN A 139 17.92 -11.42 -4.29
CA ASN A 139 18.21 -12.75 -4.82
C ASN A 139 19.13 -12.72 -6.04
N ASN A 140 19.13 -11.62 -6.80
CA ASN A 140 20.05 -11.37 -7.92
C ASN A 140 21.40 -10.74 -7.50
N GLY A 141 21.71 -10.69 -6.20
CA GLY A 141 22.99 -10.22 -5.68
C GLY A 141 23.12 -8.70 -5.53
N VAL A 142 22.02 -7.95 -5.65
CA VAL A 142 22.01 -6.50 -5.41
C VAL A 142 21.72 -6.22 -3.93
N PRO A 143 22.64 -5.56 -3.20
CA PRO A 143 22.48 -5.35 -1.75
C PRO A 143 21.46 -4.25 -1.46
N ILE A 144 20.18 -4.62 -1.35
CA ILE A 144 19.10 -3.73 -0.90
C ILE A 144 18.96 -3.81 0.62
N ASN A 145 18.89 -2.66 1.29
CA ASN A 145 18.64 -2.60 2.73
C ASN A 145 17.13 -2.64 3.03
N PHE A 146 16.58 -3.85 3.14
CA PHE A 146 15.16 -4.08 3.41
C PHE A 146 14.71 -3.55 4.79
N SER A 147 15.54 -3.73 5.83
CA SER A 147 15.22 -3.32 7.19
C SER A 147 15.15 -1.81 7.34
N LEU A 148 16.07 -1.07 6.70
CA LEU A 148 16.03 0.38 6.66
C LEU A 148 14.76 0.89 5.98
N ALA A 149 14.37 0.29 4.85
CA ALA A 149 13.14 0.64 4.14
C ALA A 149 11.90 0.44 5.02
N ARG A 150 11.83 -0.68 5.77
CA ARG A 150 10.75 -0.90 6.74
C ARG A 150 10.77 0.11 7.88
N GLY A 151 11.94 0.45 8.42
CA GLY A 151 12.08 1.47 9.46
C GLY A 151 11.58 2.85 9.02
N ILE A 152 11.94 3.27 7.79
CA ILE A 152 11.42 4.51 7.18
C ILE A 152 9.90 4.44 7.02
N GLY A 153 9.36 3.28 6.66
CA GLY A 153 7.92 3.04 6.61
C GLY A 153 7.22 3.32 7.94
N SER A 154 7.73 2.76 9.03
CA SER A 154 7.18 3.00 10.37
C SER A 154 7.30 4.45 10.82
N PHE A 155 8.38 5.14 10.45
CA PHE A 155 8.52 6.56 10.75
C PHE A 155 7.48 7.41 9.98
N ALA A 156 7.27 7.12 8.69
CA ALA A 156 6.25 7.76 7.88
C ALA A 156 4.83 7.49 8.42
N TYR A 157 4.56 6.26 8.89
CA TYR A 157 3.33 5.91 9.60
C TYR A 157 3.07 6.85 10.76
N ALA A 158 4.07 7.05 11.64
CA ALA A 158 3.90 7.83 12.86
C ALA A 158 3.55 9.30 12.54
N ILE A 159 4.27 9.89 11.59
CA ILE A 159 3.99 11.26 11.12
C ILE A 159 2.56 11.36 10.57
N LEU A 160 2.19 10.45 9.66
CA LEU A 160 0.86 10.49 9.08
C LEU A 160 -0.23 10.23 10.11
N SER A 161 -0.03 9.30 11.04
CA SER A 161 -1.03 8.98 12.07
C SER A 161 -1.36 10.19 12.93
N ILE A 162 -0.37 11.03 13.26
CA ILE A 162 -0.58 12.28 13.99
C ILE A 162 -1.30 13.30 13.09
N GLY A 163 -0.78 13.53 11.88
CA GLY A 163 -1.35 14.53 10.96
C GLY A 163 -2.78 14.19 10.53
N LEU A 164 -3.06 12.91 10.27
CA LEU A 164 -4.38 12.42 9.91
C LEU A 164 -5.38 12.58 11.06
N GLY A 165 -4.92 12.46 12.30
CA GLY A 165 -5.76 12.71 13.48
C GLY A 165 -6.28 14.13 13.52
N TYR A 166 -5.38 15.12 13.38
CA TYR A 166 -5.76 16.54 13.28
C TYR A 166 -6.66 16.82 12.08
N LEU A 167 -6.33 16.27 10.90
CA LEU A 167 -7.14 16.45 9.70
C LEU A 167 -8.56 15.91 9.89
N VAL A 168 -8.73 14.77 10.57
CA VAL A 168 -10.04 14.19 10.83
C VAL A 168 -10.83 15.02 11.84
N ASP A 169 -10.18 15.62 12.83
CA ASP A 169 -10.82 16.51 13.80
C ASP A 169 -11.36 17.78 13.10
N ASP A 170 -10.56 18.38 12.21
CA ASP A 170 -10.90 19.63 11.52
C ASP A 170 -11.88 19.45 10.33
N PHE A 171 -11.69 18.40 9.52
CA PHE A 171 -12.42 18.20 8.25
C PHE A 171 -13.38 17.00 8.26
N GLY A 172 -13.43 16.27 9.37
CA GLY A 172 -14.23 15.06 9.51
C GLY A 172 -13.63 13.83 8.82
N ALA A 173 -14.28 12.68 9.03
CA ALA A 173 -13.76 11.38 8.60
C ALA A 173 -13.62 11.20 7.08
N GLY A 174 -14.26 12.05 6.26
CA GLY A 174 -14.13 11.99 4.79
C GLY A 174 -12.69 12.21 4.30
N VAL A 175 -11.89 12.98 5.05
CA VAL A 175 -10.49 13.26 4.73
C VAL A 175 -9.63 12.00 4.69
N ILE A 176 -10.02 10.93 5.41
CA ILE A 176 -9.32 9.64 5.42
C ILE A 176 -9.26 9.07 4.00
N MET A 177 -10.37 9.12 3.26
CA MET A 177 -10.41 8.64 1.88
C MET A 177 -9.62 9.54 0.93
N LEU A 178 -9.65 10.87 1.14
CA LEU A 178 -8.87 11.81 0.34
C LEU A 178 -7.35 11.58 0.49
N VAL A 179 -6.89 11.39 1.74
CA VAL A 179 -5.50 11.06 2.04
C VAL A 179 -5.12 9.73 1.41
N ASN A 180 -5.99 8.72 1.51
CA ASN A 180 -5.73 7.42 0.87
C ASN A 180 -5.66 7.53 -0.66
N ILE A 181 -6.52 8.34 -1.30
CA ILE A 181 -6.46 8.61 -2.75
C ILE A 181 -5.14 9.29 -3.11
N ALA A 182 -4.73 10.32 -2.35
CA ALA A 182 -3.47 11.03 -2.59
C ALA A 182 -2.27 10.09 -2.45
N LEU A 183 -2.23 9.27 -1.41
CA LEU A 183 -1.19 8.25 -1.21
C LEU A 183 -1.21 7.20 -2.32
N GLY A 184 -2.38 6.74 -2.75
CA GLY A 184 -2.53 5.82 -3.87
C GLY A 184 -1.97 6.38 -5.17
N LEU A 185 -2.25 7.64 -5.50
CA LEU A 185 -1.72 8.32 -6.69
C LEU A 185 -0.20 8.49 -6.61
N LEU A 186 0.33 8.92 -5.46
CA LEU A 186 1.77 9.02 -5.25
C LEU A 186 2.45 7.64 -5.36
N GLY A 187 1.84 6.61 -4.77
CA GLY A 187 2.29 5.22 -4.86
C GLY A 187 2.29 4.71 -6.30
N LEU A 188 1.27 5.04 -7.08
CA LEU A 188 1.16 4.66 -8.49
C LEU A 188 2.32 5.27 -9.31
N VAL A 189 2.60 6.57 -9.11
CA VAL A 189 3.73 7.25 -9.78
C VAL A 189 5.05 6.61 -9.39
N LEU A 190 5.29 6.33 -8.10
CA LEU A 190 6.53 5.72 -7.65
C LEU A 190 6.71 4.29 -8.17
N VAL A 191 5.65 3.49 -8.15
CA VAL A 191 5.69 2.12 -8.66
C VAL A 191 5.98 2.14 -10.16
N LEU A 192 5.31 3.00 -10.94
CA LEU A 192 5.58 3.12 -12.38
C LEU A 192 6.98 3.67 -12.70
N SER A 193 7.54 4.50 -11.83
CA SER A 193 8.92 5.00 -11.92
C SER A 193 9.97 3.97 -11.49
N PHE A 194 9.57 2.85 -10.88
CA PHE A 194 10.49 1.78 -10.49
C PHE A 194 11.11 1.15 -11.75
N GLN A 195 12.43 1.22 -11.85
CA GLN A 195 13.19 0.69 -12.97
C GLN A 195 13.26 -0.84 -12.88
N LYS A 196 13.33 -1.50 -14.05
CA LYS A 196 13.60 -2.94 -14.16
C LYS A 196 14.98 -3.29 -13.61
#